data_AF-A0A1H8CA52-F1
#
_entry.id   AF-A0A1H8CA52-F1
#
_cell.length_a   1.000
_cell.length_b   1.000
_cell.length_c   1.000
_cell.angle_alpha   90.00
_cell.angle_beta   90.00
_cell.angle_gamma   90.00
#
_symmetry.space_group_name_H-M   'P 1'
#
loop_
_entity.id
_entity.type
_entity.pdbx_description
1 polymer ?
#
loop_
_entity_poly.entity_id
_entity_poly.type
_entity_poly.pdbx_seq_one_letter_code
_entity_poly.pdbx_strand_id
1 'polypeptide(L)'
;MFVAADVRGREHNVAARLLAELVEHAENQGIKEIFLGTTDKFLAAHRFYEKNGFTEVPKGDLPRSFPLMAVDTKFYRRRVGAA
;
A
#
# COMPACT_ATOMS: atom_id res chain seq x y z
N MET A 1 1.66 -6.12 -2.98
CA MET A 1 3.11 -6.20 -2.67
C MET A 1 3.39 -7.50 -1.93
N PHE A 2 4.39 -8.27 -2.35
CA PHE A 2 4.74 -9.56 -1.75
C PHE A 2 6.23 -9.59 -1.40
N VAL A 3 6.57 -10.34 -0.36
CA VAL A 3 7.95 -10.57 0.07
C VAL A 3 8.09 -12.06 0.36
N ALA A 4 9.18 -12.68 -0.09
CA ALA A 4 9.49 -14.07 0.18
C ALA A 4 9.62 -14.31 1.70
N ALA A 5 9.17 -15.45 2.19
CA ALA A 5 8.96 -15.67 3.62
C ALA A 5 10.26 -15.61 4.45
N ASP A 6 11.35 -16.09 3.86
CA ASP A 6 12.72 -16.10 4.38
C ASP A 6 13.29 -14.69 4.62
N VAL A 7 12.82 -13.68 3.89
CA VAL A 7 13.31 -12.29 4.01
C VAL A 7 12.26 -11.31 4.54
N ARG A 8 11.23 -11.82 5.22
CA ARG A 8 10.25 -11.00 5.98
C ARG A 8 10.83 -10.56 7.33
N GLY A 9 10.16 -9.60 7.94
CA GLY A 9 10.49 -9.14 9.29
C GLY A 9 11.47 -7.97 9.32
N ARG A 10 11.79 -7.53 10.54
CA ARG A 10 12.58 -6.29 10.77
C ARG A 10 14.05 -6.45 10.44
N GLU A 11 14.58 -7.67 10.49
CA GLU A 11 15.99 -7.97 10.20
C GLU A 11 16.35 -7.58 8.77
N HIS A 12 15.57 -8.01 7.79
CA HIS A 12 15.80 -7.68 6.38
C HIS A 12 15.09 -6.40 5.92
N ASN A 13 13.96 -6.08 6.56
CA ASN A 13 13.15 -4.88 6.31
C ASN A 13 12.76 -4.65 4.83
N VAL A 14 12.64 -5.74 4.05
CA VAL A 14 12.46 -5.68 2.59
C VAL A 14 11.19 -4.94 2.20
N ALA A 15 10.06 -5.23 2.86
CA ALA A 15 8.79 -4.58 2.56
C ALA A 15 8.84 -3.05 2.73
N ALA A 16 9.52 -2.56 3.78
CA ALA A 16 9.64 -1.13 4.03
C ALA A 16 10.54 -0.46 3.00
N ARG A 17 11.65 -1.11 2.61
CA ARG A 17 12.55 -0.61 1.56
C ARG A 17 11.86 -0.52 0.21
N LEU A 18 11.10 -1.55 -0.16
CA LEU A 18 10.29 -1.56 -1.39
C LEU A 18 9.25 -0.44 -1.39
N LEU A 19 8.57 -0.23 -0.26
CA LEU A 19 7.59 0.84 -0.15
C LEU A 19 8.25 2.23 -0.19
N ALA A 20 9.40 2.41 0.47
CA ALA A 20 10.15 3.67 0.43
C ALA A 20 10.54 4.04 -1.02
N GLU A 21 11.11 3.09 -1.76
CA GLU A 21 11.45 3.26 -3.18
C GLU A 21 10.23 3.63 -4.03
N LEU A 22 9.10 2.92 -3.84
CA LEU A 22 7.86 3.22 -4.55
C LEU A 22 7.37 4.65 -4.27
N VAL A 23 7.46 5.10 -3.03
CA VAL A 23 7.00 6.42 -2.61
C VAL A 23 7.91 7.51 -3.16
N GLU A 24 9.22 7.34 -3.05
CA GLU A 24 10.20 8.27 -3.62
C GLU A 24 10.01 8.40 -5.14
N HIS A 25 9.83 7.27 -5.83
CA HIS A 25 9.52 7.28 -7.25
C HIS A 25 8.22 8.03 -7.55
N ALA A 26 7.16 7.77 -6.78
CA ALA A 26 5.87 8.44 -6.95
C ALA A 26 5.97 9.96 -6.74
N GLU A 27 6.73 10.41 -5.75
CA GLU A 27 7.01 11.84 -5.50
C GLU A 27 7.73 12.47 -6.68
N ASN A 28 8.78 11.81 -7.19
CA ASN A 28 9.55 12.26 -8.35
C ASN A 28 8.71 12.34 -9.63
N GLN A 29 7.68 11.49 -9.75
CA GLN A 29 6.72 11.52 -10.87
C GLN A 29 5.53 12.48 -10.63
N GLY A 30 5.49 13.19 -9.50
CA GLY A 30 4.40 14.11 -9.17
C GLY A 30 3.08 13.43 -8.82
N ILE A 31 3.09 12.11 -8.56
CA ILE A 31 1.92 11.35 -8.10
C ILE A 31 1.52 11.83 -6.70
N LYS A 32 0.22 12.04 -6.48
CA LYS A 32 -0.30 12.62 -5.23
C LYS A 32 -0.93 11.60 -4.28
N GLU A 33 -1.44 10.50 -4.81
CA GLU A 33 -2.11 9.48 -4.01
C GLU A 33 -1.81 8.08 -4.56
N ILE A 34 -1.56 7.14 -3.66
CA ILE A 34 -1.42 5.71 -3.95
C ILE A 34 -2.63 5.02 -3.35
N PHE A 35 -3.37 4.30 -4.19
CA PHE A 35 -4.47 3.43 -3.79
C PHE A 35 -4.04 1.97 -3.90
N LEU A 36 -4.52 1.11 -3.01
CA LEU A 36 -4.35 -0.33 -3.12
C LEU A 36 -5.59 -1.09 -2.68
N GLY A 37 -5.81 -2.22 -3.33
CA GLY A 37 -6.74 -3.28 -2.92
C GLY A 37 -5.98 -4.42 -2.26
N THR A 38 -6.61 -5.07 -1.29
CA THR A 38 -6.07 -6.27 -0.63
C THR A 38 -7.21 -7.16 -0.13
N THR A 39 -6.87 -8.40 0.21
CA THR A 39 -7.78 -9.30 0.93
C THR A 39 -7.69 -9.06 2.44
N ASP A 40 -8.82 -9.19 3.11
CA ASP A 40 -9.00 -9.33 4.56
C ASP A 40 -8.16 -10.44 5.20
N LYS A 41 -7.71 -11.44 4.43
CA LYS A 41 -6.87 -12.55 4.93
C LYS A 41 -5.44 -12.13 5.26
N PHE A 42 -4.93 -11.04 4.67
CA PHE A 42 -3.54 -10.60 4.86
C PHE A 42 -3.37 -9.61 6.03
N LEU A 43 -3.67 -10.07 7.25
CA LEU A 43 -3.62 -9.24 8.47
C LEU A 43 -2.27 -8.54 8.71
N ALA A 44 -1.15 -9.20 8.39
CA ALA A 44 0.17 -8.59 8.50
C ALA A 44 0.38 -7.45 7.50
N ALA A 45 -0.22 -7.54 6.31
CA ALA A 45 -0.15 -6.50 5.29
C ALA A 45 -0.96 -5.27 5.71
N HIS A 46 -2.15 -5.44 6.30
CA HIS A 46 -2.95 -4.32 6.81
C HIS A 46 -2.19 -3.49 7.83
N ARG A 47 -1.64 -4.15 8.87
CA ARG A 47 -0.81 -3.49 9.88
C ARG A 47 0.41 -2.80 9.27
N PHE A 48 1.01 -3.41 8.25
CA PHE A 48 2.10 -2.80 7.52
C PHE A 48 1.66 -1.55 6.77
N TYR A 49 0.54 -1.56 6.05
CA TYR A 49 0.02 -0.39 5.34
C TYR A 49 -0.30 0.75 6.31
N GLU A 50 -1.07 0.47 7.36
CA GLU A 50 -1.48 1.45 8.38
C GLU A 50 -0.28 2.11 9.04
N LYS A 51 0.74 1.31 9.41
CA LYS A 51 1.99 1.83 9.97
C LYS A 51 2.76 2.73 9.00
N ASN A 52 2.62 2.52 7.70
CA ASN A 52 3.33 3.27 6.66
C ASN A 52 2.48 4.38 6.02
N GLY A 53 1.47 4.88 6.74
CA GLY A 53 0.72 6.09 6.34
C GLY A 53 -0.42 5.82 5.35
N PHE A 54 -0.82 4.57 5.18
CA PHE A 54 -2.08 4.26 4.52
C PHE A 54 -3.24 4.37 5.49
N THR A 55 -4.39 4.80 4.99
CA THR A 55 -5.66 4.81 5.73
C THR A 55 -6.68 3.97 4.97
N GLU A 56 -7.43 3.13 5.68
CA GLU A 56 -8.51 2.34 5.09
C GLU A 56 -9.59 3.27 4.53
N VAL A 57 -10.12 2.92 3.35
CA VAL A 57 -11.19 3.68 2.69
C VAL A 57 -12.28 2.73 2.20
N PRO A 58 -13.55 3.19 2.19
CA PRO A 58 -14.61 2.40 1.58
C PRO A 58 -14.41 2.32 0.06
N LYS A 59 -14.88 1.24 -0.55
CA LYS A 59 -14.83 1.02 -2.01
C LYS A 59 -15.41 2.20 -2.82
N GLY A 60 -16.41 2.89 -2.26
CA GLY A 60 -17.05 4.06 -2.88
C GLY A 60 -16.13 5.28 -3.03
N ASP A 61 -15.05 5.36 -2.27
CA ASP A 61 -14.09 6.47 -2.29
C ASP A 61 -12.93 6.22 -3.27
N LEU A 62 -12.92 5.08 -3.96
CA LEU A 62 -11.93 4.78 -4.98
C LEU A 62 -12.14 5.63 -6.23
N PRO A 63 -11.06 6.07 -6.90
CA PRO A 63 -11.15 6.67 -8.23
C PRO A 63 -11.88 5.73 -9.19
N ARG A 64 -12.69 6.28 -10.10
CA ARG A 64 -13.41 5.49 -11.12
C ARG A 64 -12.47 4.66 -12.02
N SER A 65 -11.22 5.09 -12.15
CA SER A 65 -10.18 4.41 -12.91
C SER A 65 -9.48 3.28 -12.13
N PHE A 66 -9.79 3.08 -10.85
CA PHE A 66 -9.14 2.06 -10.05
C PHE A 66 -9.54 0.64 -10.52
N PRO A 67 -8.58 -0.20 -10.92
CA PRO A 67 -8.88 -1.56 -11.35
C PRO A 67 -9.24 -2.42 -10.14
N LEU A 68 -10.49 -2.87 -10.08
CA LEU A 68 -10.98 -3.76 -9.03
C LEU A 68 -10.68 -5.21 -9.37
N MET A 69 -10.02 -5.92 -8.45
CA MET A 69 -9.86 -7.37 -8.55
C MET A 69 -10.93 -8.08 -7.71
N ALA A 70 -11.41 -9.23 -8.17
CA ALA A 70 -12.47 -9.99 -7.48
C ALA A 70 -12.09 -10.42 -6.04
N VAL A 71 -10.78 -10.49 -5.76
CA VAL A 71 -10.24 -10.89 -4.45
C VAL A 71 -10.08 -9.72 -3.47
N ASP A 72 -10.24 -8.48 -3.93
CA ASP A 72 -10.07 -7.30 -3.09
C ASP A 72 -11.30 -7.11 -2.20
N THR A 73 -11.10 -7.22 -0.89
CA THR A 73 -12.13 -7.04 0.13
C THR A 73 -11.85 -5.85 1.04
N LYS A 74 -10.65 -5.28 0.99
CA LYS A 74 -10.23 -4.05 1.71
C LYS A 74 -9.46 -3.11 0.79
N PHE A 75 -9.60 -1.81 1.04
CA PHE A 75 -8.96 -0.77 0.24
C PHE A 75 -8.28 0.27 1.13
N TYR A 76 -7.16 0.78 0.66
CA TYR A 76 -6.38 1.78 1.39
C TYR A 76 -5.93 2.89 0.45
N ARG A 77 -5.74 4.09 1.01
CA ARG A 77 -5.11 5.23 0.33
C ARG A 77 -3.93 5.77 1.13
N ARG A 78 -2.94 6.32 0.44
CA ARG A 78 -1.83 7.09 1.03
C ARG A 78 -1.56 8.33 0.18
N ARG A 79 -1.49 9.49 0.80
CA ARG A 79 -1.02 10.72 0.12
C ARG A 79 0.49 10.69 -0.05
N VAL A 80 0.96 11.26 -1.15
CA VAL A 80 2.35 11.30 -1.59
C VAL A 80 2.73 12.76 -1.83
N GLY A 81 3.87 13.18 -1.29
CA GLY A 81 4.28 14.59 -1.19
C GLY A 81 4.18 15.13 0.24
N ALA A 82 5.04 16.10 0.55
CA ALA A 82 5.04 16.81 1.82
C ALA A 82 3.69 17.53 2.04
N ALA A 83 3.23 17.52 3.29
CA ALA A 83 2.12 18.35 3.75
C ALA A 83 2.40 19.83 3.48
#